data_AF-A0AA52FH14-F1
#
_entry.id   AF-A0AA52FH14-F1
#
_cell.length_a   1.000
_cell.length_b   1.000
_cell.length_c   1.000
_cell.angle_alpha   90.00
_cell.angle_beta   90.00
_cell.angle_gamma   90.00
#
_symmetry.space_group_name_H-M   'P 1'
#
loop_
_entity.id
_entity.type
_entity.pdbx_description
1 polymer ?
#
loop_
_entity_poly.entity_id
_entity_poly.type
_entity_poly.pdbx_seq_one_letter_code
_entity_poly.pdbx_strand_id
1 'polypeptide(L)'
;MVRQASPGRIVARVATAAAAALLTACSASPAPSAHGSSPEPLTPASLSHALPPDPVRMVLPATGAETRWTQGLDVFVRQVGRTVEASCARQQGIALPAQAPLAFIRYYDLPDLDFIARHGTSESAPVPTPSARPAVAARAGSPAAINRCRTEGRTAADALRGTYAELQGQWFGEVASLRRDPHTLRALRTLSRCLAGHGIQARDENAFFALSDARMQTAAPAELAGAEREVGRAYADCMRPVEAVREPARLRLRARFLADHADEIRELRRTLVPLLHRAEEQHGVRLAFPAP
;
A
#
# COMPACT_ATOMS: atom_id res chain seq x y z
N MET A 1 24.19 33.13 -43.13
CA MET A 1 25.41 32.38 -42.74
C MET A 1 25.01 30.96 -42.39
N VAL A 2 25.50 29.98 -43.17
CA VAL A 2 26.02 28.65 -42.78
C VAL A 2 25.11 27.70 -41.98
N ARG A 3 24.89 26.41 -42.28
CA ARG A 3 25.03 25.48 -43.43
C ARG A 3 24.23 24.23 -43.04
N GLN A 4 23.53 23.61 -44.00
CA GLN A 4 22.98 22.25 -43.90
C GLN A 4 24.10 21.21 -43.82
N ALA A 5 23.86 20.10 -43.11
CA ALA A 5 24.69 18.89 -43.18
C ALA A 5 23.82 17.65 -43.48
N SER A 6 24.14 17.03 -44.60
CA SER A 6 23.58 15.77 -45.15
C SER A 6 24.09 14.52 -44.41
N PRO A 7 23.43 13.36 -44.57
CA PRO A 7 23.76 12.12 -43.87
C PRO A 7 24.85 11.31 -44.60
N GLY A 8 25.86 10.86 -43.86
CA GLY A 8 26.90 9.96 -44.34
C GLY A 8 26.62 8.51 -43.92
N ARG A 9 26.36 7.65 -44.91
CA ARG A 9 26.35 6.18 -44.80
C ARG A 9 27.76 5.69 -44.46
N ILE A 10 27.90 4.75 -43.52
CA ILE A 10 29.09 3.91 -43.41
C ILE A 10 28.69 2.44 -43.38
N VAL A 11 29.47 1.69 -44.15
CA VAL A 11 29.35 0.31 -44.63
C VAL A 11 29.79 -0.69 -43.56
N ALA A 12 29.17 -1.87 -43.61
CA ALA A 12 29.45 -3.04 -42.79
C ALA A 12 30.86 -3.65 -43.02
N ARG A 13 31.43 -4.27 -41.99
CA ARG A 13 32.38 -5.39 -42.14
C ARG A 13 32.12 -6.47 -41.10
N VAL A 14 31.97 -7.68 -41.62
CA VAL A 14 31.91 -8.97 -40.91
C VAL A 14 33.34 -9.45 -40.64
N ALA A 15 33.58 -10.06 -39.47
CA ALA A 15 34.64 -11.07 -39.29
C ALA A 15 34.32 -11.98 -38.10
N THR A 16 34.13 -13.26 -38.40
CA THR A 16 34.04 -14.42 -37.50
C THR A 16 35.43 -14.95 -37.14
N ALA A 17 35.65 -15.36 -35.89
CA ALA A 17 36.61 -16.41 -35.55
C ALA A 17 36.26 -17.07 -34.21
N ALA A 18 36.13 -18.40 -34.22
CA ALA A 18 35.97 -19.28 -33.08
C ALA A 18 37.34 -19.71 -32.53
N ALA A 19 37.44 -19.98 -31.23
CA ALA A 19 38.43 -20.91 -30.67
C ALA A 19 37.93 -21.46 -29.32
N ALA A 20 38.08 -22.77 -29.18
CA ALA A 20 37.56 -23.59 -28.11
C ALA A 20 38.58 -23.84 -26.98
N ALA A 21 38.02 -24.21 -25.82
CA ALA A 21 38.55 -25.06 -24.74
C ALA A 21 39.74 -24.57 -23.90
N LEU A 22 39.54 -24.55 -22.58
CA LEU A 22 40.23 -25.48 -21.67
C LEU A 22 39.51 -25.55 -20.31
N LEU A 23 39.28 -26.80 -19.90
CA LEU A 23 38.72 -27.24 -18.63
C LEU A 23 39.67 -26.93 -17.46
N THR A 24 39.15 -26.34 -16.39
CA THR A 24 39.71 -26.53 -15.04
C THR A 24 38.56 -26.90 -14.09
N ALA A 25 38.48 -28.19 -13.81
CA ALA A 25 37.62 -28.74 -12.78
C ALA A 25 38.23 -28.42 -11.41
N CYS A 26 37.53 -27.63 -10.60
CA CYS A 26 37.79 -27.52 -9.17
C CYS A 26 36.75 -28.37 -8.44
N SER A 27 37.23 -29.48 -7.87
CA SER A 27 36.50 -30.38 -7.00
C SER A 27 36.04 -29.62 -5.75
N ALA A 28 34.75 -29.29 -5.66
CA ALA A 28 34.13 -28.82 -4.44
C ALA A 28 33.40 -29.99 -3.79
N SER A 29 33.85 -30.38 -2.60
CA SER A 29 33.17 -31.33 -1.72
C SER A 29 31.72 -30.88 -1.47
N PRO A 30 30.73 -31.81 -1.42
CA PRO A 30 29.36 -31.43 -1.09
C PRO A 30 29.31 -30.99 0.37
N ALA A 31 28.96 -29.72 0.59
CA ALA A 31 28.61 -29.22 1.90
C ALA A 31 27.35 -29.96 2.40
N PRO A 32 27.25 -30.26 3.72
CA PRO A 32 26.09 -30.93 4.28
C PRO A 32 24.84 -30.10 4.01
N SER A 33 23.82 -30.76 3.47
CA SER A 33 22.51 -30.18 3.22
C SER A 33 21.96 -29.61 4.52
N ALA A 34 22.05 -28.29 4.68
CA ALA A 34 21.26 -27.59 5.66
C ALA A 34 19.80 -27.92 5.32
N HIS A 35 19.12 -28.64 6.20
CA HIS A 35 17.67 -28.75 6.18
C HIS A 35 17.12 -27.33 6.32
N GLY A 36 16.89 -26.69 5.18
CA GLY A 36 16.22 -25.41 5.10
C GLY A 36 14.82 -25.63 5.66
N SER A 37 14.61 -25.17 6.89
CA SER A 37 13.29 -25.01 7.47
C SER A 37 12.40 -24.38 6.41
N SER A 38 11.31 -25.06 6.04
CA SER A 38 10.36 -24.50 5.10
C SER A 38 9.97 -23.11 5.58
N PRO A 39 9.94 -22.10 4.68
CA PRO A 39 9.60 -20.75 5.08
C PRO A 39 8.23 -20.78 5.74
N GLU A 40 8.20 -20.40 7.01
CA GLU A 40 6.95 -20.31 7.78
C GLU A 40 6.00 -19.37 7.02
N PRO A 41 4.74 -19.76 6.76
CA PRO A 41 3.79 -18.88 6.09
C PRO A 41 3.74 -17.52 6.78
N LEU A 42 3.61 -16.43 6.02
CA LEU A 42 3.19 -15.17 6.62
C LEU A 42 1.84 -15.43 7.28
N THR A 43 1.76 -15.27 8.60
CA THR A 43 0.46 -15.24 9.27
C THR A 43 -0.22 -13.95 8.81
N PRO A 44 -1.32 -14.04 8.04
CA PRO A 44 -2.06 -12.84 7.65
C PRO A 44 -2.50 -12.13 8.91
N ALA A 45 -2.50 -10.79 8.90
CA ALA A 45 -3.02 -10.05 10.03
C ALA A 45 -4.48 -10.41 10.27
N SER A 46 -4.85 -10.46 11.55
CA SER A 46 -6.24 -10.67 11.93
C SER A 46 -7.08 -9.47 11.50
N LEU A 47 -8.38 -9.69 11.27
CA LEU A 47 -9.31 -8.61 10.97
C LEU A 47 -10.13 -8.27 12.21
N SER A 48 -10.22 -6.97 12.50
CA SER A 48 -11.07 -6.42 13.53
C SER A 48 -12.20 -5.59 12.92
N HIS A 49 -13.34 -5.58 13.60
CA HIS A 49 -14.48 -4.72 13.29
C HIS A 49 -14.65 -3.59 14.32
N ALA A 50 -13.71 -3.48 15.27
CA ALA A 50 -13.79 -2.48 16.34
C ALA A 50 -13.44 -1.08 15.80
N LEU A 51 -14.40 -0.17 15.93
CA LEU A 51 -14.19 1.25 15.66
C LEU A 51 -13.26 1.89 16.72
N PRO A 52 -12.49 2.92 16.36
CA PRO A 52 -11.78 3.70 17.36
C PRO A 52 -12.76 4.45 18.28
N PRO A 53 -12.37 4.75 19.53
CA PRO A 53 -13.20 5.56 20.44
C PRO A 53 -13.55 6.96 19.89
N ASP A 54 -12.67 7.52 19.04
CA ASP A 54 -12.91 8.76 18.31
C ASP A 54 -12.78 8.50 16.80
N PRO A 55 -13.87 8.65 16.01
CA PRO A 55 -13.86 8.35 14.57
C PRO A 55 -12.92 9.25 13.78
N VAL A 56 -12.51 10.40 14.34
CA VAL A 56 -11.48 11.26 13.76
C VAL A 56 -10.18 10.49 13.48
N ARG A 57 -9.84 9.48 14.30
CA ARG A 57 -8.61 8.67 14.09
C ARG A 57 -8.65 7.83 12.82
N MET A 58 -9.84 7.54 12.29
CA MET A 58 -9.97 6.86 10.99
C MET A 58 -9.56 7.79 9.84
N VAL A 59 -9.79 9.10 9.99
CA VAL A 59 -9.59 10.11 8.94
C VAL A 59 -8.23 10.79 9.08
N LEU A 60 -7.83 11.12 10.31
CA LEU A 60 -6.65 11.89 10.68
C LEU A 60 -5.70 11.06 11.56
N PRO A 61 -5.06 10.01 11.01
CA PRO A 61 -4.10 9.22 11.77
C PRO A 61 -2.87 10.08 12.08
N ALA A 62 -2.34 9.96 13.30
CA ALA A 62 -1.09 10.61 13.73
C ALA A 62 -0.02 9.60 14.16
N THR A 63 -0.40 8.35 14.41
CA THR A 63 0.48 7.22 14.76
C THR A 63 0.41 6.14 13.68
N GLY A 64 1.43 5.29 13.63
CA GLY A 64 1.43 4.13 12.73
C GLY A 64 0.22 3.21 12.97
N ALA A 65 -0.07 2.89 14.23
CA ALA A 65 -1.19 2.04 14.62
C ALA A 65 -2.55 2.60 14.18
N GLU A 66 -2.74 3.92 14.26
CA GLU A 66 -3.98 4.57 13.81
C GLU A 66 -4.22 4.42 12.30
N THR A 67 -3.16 4.29 11.49
CA THR A 67 -3.32 4.12 10.04
C THR A 67 -4.11 2.87 9.68
N ARG A 68 -4.15 1.84 10.54
CA ARG A 68 -4.95 0.63 10.29
C ARG A 68 -6.45 0.96 10.16
N TRP A 69 -6.93 1.93 10.92
CA TRP A 69 -8.30 2.42 10.80
C TRP A 69 -8.53 3.17 9.49
N THR A 70 -7.57 4.00 9.07
CA THR A 70 -7.60 4.69 7.78
C THR A 70 -7.57 3.70 6.61
N GLN A 71 -6.75 2.66 6.69
CA GLN A 71 -6.70 1.58 5.71
C GLN A 71 -8.05 0.88 5.57
N GLY A 72 -8.70 0.56 6.69
CA GLY A 72 -10.03 -0.06 6.66
C GLY A 72 -11.10 0.86 6.09
N LEU A 73 -11.06 2.15 6.42
CA LEU A 73 -11.97 3.14 5.84
C LEU A 73 -11.81 3.25 4.31
N ASP A 74 -10.57 3.34 3.81
CA ASP A 74 -10.29 3.43 2.38
C ASP A 74 -10.70 2.15 1.63
N VAL A 75 -10.42 0.97 2.21
CA VAL A 75 -10.87 -0.31 1.65
C VAL A 75 -12.38 -0.40 1.63
N PHE A 76 -13.06 -0.01 2.70
CA PHE A 76 -14.51 -0.03 2.79
C PHE A 76 -15.19 0.82 1.73
N VAL A 77 -14.73 2.06 1.53
CA VAL A 77 -15.22 2.94 0.47
C VAL A 77 -15.06 2.30 -0.92
N ARG A 78 -13.92 1.66 -1.19
CA ARG A 78 -13.69 0.92 -2.44
C ARG A 78 -14.61 -0.31 -2.56
N GLN A 79 -14.89 -1.03 -1.47
CA GLN A 79 -15.83 -2.16 -1.46
C GLN A 79 -17.26 -1.72 -1.78
N VAL A 80 -17.71 -0.60 -1.22
CA VAL A 80 -19.02 -0.01 -1.53
C VAL A 80 -19.12 0.28 -3.03
N GLY A 81 -18.13 0.98 -3.59
CA GLY A 81 -18.12 1.29 -5.01
C GLY A 81 -18.16 0.05 -5.91
N ARG A 82 -17.35 -0.98 -5.59
CA ARG A 82 -17.37 -2.26 -6.31
C ARG A 82 -18.70 -2.99 -6.19
N THR A 83 -19.35 -2.91 -5.04
CA THR A 83 -20.63 -3.58 -4.80
C THR A 83 -21.75 -2.92 -5.60
N VAL A 84 -21.74 -1.59 -5.69
CA VAL A 84 -22.68 -0.82 -6.52
C VAL A 84 -22.42 -1.08 -8.02
N GLU A 85 -21.16 -1.05 -8.45
CA GLU A 85 -20.77 -1.39 -9.83
C GLU A 85 -21.27 -2.80 -10.22
N ALA A 86 -21.02 -3.80 -9.37
CA ALA A 86 -21.49 -5.16 -9.57
C ALA A 86 -23.02 -5.27 -9.57
N SER A 87 -23.71 -4.48 -8.74
CA SER A 87 -25.17 -4.44 -8.72
C SER A 87 -25.75 -3.89 -10.03
N CYS A 88 -25.21 -2.78 -10.53
CA CYS A 88 -25.58 -2.23 -11.84
C CYS A 88 -25.38 -3.25 -12.96
N ALA A 89 -24.22 -3.92 -12.99
CA ALA A 89 -23.91 -4.90 -14.01
C ALA A 89 -24.88 -6.10 -13.98
N ARG A 90 -25.23 -6.59 -12.78
CA ARG A 90 -26.25 -7.63 -12.61
C ARG A 90 -27.62 -7.19 -13.13
N GLN A 91 -28.06 -5.97 -12.82
CA GLN A 91 -29.34 -5.44 -13.31
C GLN A 91 -29.38 -5.32 -14.83
N GLN A 92 -28.24 -5.02 -15.46
CA GLN A 92 -28.12 -4.95 -16.92
C GLN A 92 -27.84 -6.32 -17.59
N GLY A 93 -27.64 -7.38 -16.80
CA GLY A 93 -27.29 -8.71 -17.28
C GLY A 93 -25.93 -8.79 -17.97
N ILE A 94 -24.97 -7.94 -17.59
CA ILE A 94 -23.64 -7.87 -18.23
C ILE A 94 -22.53 -8.35 -17.31
N ALA A 95 -21.48 -8.91 -17.91
CA ALA A 95 -20.23 -9.20 -17.22
C ALA A 95 -19.35 -7.94 -17.14
N LEU A 96 -18.73 -7.73 -15.98
CA LEU A 96 -17.68 -6.73 -15.80
C LEU A 96 -16.30 -7.36 -16.07
N PRO A 97 -15.32 -6.57 -16.55
CA PRO A 97 -13.93 -7.01 -16.59
C PRO A 97 -13.42 -7.40 -15.19
N ALA A 98 -12.53 -8.38 -15.12
CA ALA A 98 -11.85 -8.74 -13.88
C ALA A 98 -11.13 -7.53 -13.29
N GLN A 99 -11.26 -7.34 -11.98
CA GLN A 99 -10.58 -6.28 -11.24
C GLN A 99 -9.53 -6.89 -10.32
N ALA A 100 -8.41 -6.19 -10.12
CA ALA A 100 -7.43 -6.58 -9.11
C ALA A 100 -8.09 -6.68 -7.73
N PRO A 101 -7.71 -7.65 -6.87
CA PRO A 101 -8.22 -7.72 -5.50
C PRO A 101 -8.04 -6.41 -4.73
N LEU A 102 -8.89 -6.17 -3.72
CA LEU A 102 -8.63 -5.10 -2.76
C LEU A 102 -7.62 -5.62 -1.74
N ALA A 103 -6.75 -4.71 -1.30
CA ALA A 103 -5.79 -4.95 -0.25
C ALA A 103 -5.76 -3.74 0.69
N PHE A 104 -5.41 -3.99 1.95
CA PHE A 104 -5.08 -2.94 2.90
C PHE A 104 -3.68 -2.41 2.58
N ILE A 105 -3.61 -1.22 1.99
CA ILE A 105 -2.36 -0.60 1.54
C ILE A 105 -1.81 0.28 2.66
N ARG A 106 -0.55 0.11 3.01
CA ARG A 106 0.09 0.80 4.14
C ARG A 106 0.38 2.27 3.80
N TYR A 107 0.34 3.13 4.82
CA TYR A 107 0.75 4.53 4.72
C TYR A 107 2.19 4.70 5.19
N TYR A 108 3.12 4.84 4.27
CA TYR A 108 4.55 4.96 4.61
C TYR A 108 4.95 6.33 5.17
N ASP A 109 4.08 7.33 5.06
CA ASP A 109 4.25 8.61 5.76
C ASP A 109 3.93 8.53 7.26
N LEU A 110 3.22 7.47 7.67
CA LEU A 110 2.89 7.14 9.06
C LEU A 110 3.08 5.63 9.26
N PRO A 111 4.32 5.13 9.17
CA PRO A 111 4.55 3.70 9.11
C PRO A 111 4.24 3.05 10.46
N ASP A 112 3.42 2.00 10.44
CA ASP A 112 3.23 1.14 11.60
C ASP A 112 4.39 0.16 11.71
N LEU A 113 5.45 0.58 12.41
CA LEU A 113 6.71 -0.16 12.45
C LEU A 113 6.55 -1.55 13.09
N ASP A 114 5.73 -1.68 14.12
CA ASP A 114 5.49 -2.99 14.76
C ASP A 114 4.73 -3.93 13.84
N PHE A 115 3.78 -3.40 13.10
CA PHE A 115 3.04 -4.16 12.10
C PHE A 115 3.93 -4.52 10.90
N ILE A 116 4.80 -3.61 10.45
CA ILE A 116 5.78 -3.84 9.38
C ILE A 116 6.80 -4.90 9.78
N ALA A 117 7.30 -4.87 11.02
CA ALA A 117 8.22 -5.89 11.51
C ALA A 117 7.61 -7.31 11.51
N ARG A 118 6.30 -7.43 11.74
CA ARG A 118 5.59 -8.72 11.78
C ARG A 118 5.16 -9.21 10.40
N HIS A 119 4.59 -8.32 9.58
CA HIS A 119 3.90 -8.68 8.34
C HIS A 119 4.64 -8.20 7.07
N GLY A 120 5.90 -7.78 7.16
CA GLY A 120 6.69 -7.36 5.99
C GLY A 120 6.33 -5.97 5.47
N THR A 121 6.54 -5.67 4.19
CA THR A 121 6.29 -4.34 3.57
C THR A 121 5.09 -4.33 2.59
N SER A 122 4.42 -5.45 2.37
CA SER A 122 3.37 -5.54 1.34
C SER A 122 1.97 -5.65 1.95
N GLU A 123 1.03 -6.28 1.25
CA GLU A 123 -0.35 -6.46 1.72
C GLU A 123 -0.38 -7.09 3.13
N SER A 124 -1.19 -6.51 4.01
CA SER A 124 -1.21 -6.87 5.43
C SER A 124 -2.19 -8.00 5.76
N ALA A 125 -3.33 -8.02 5.07
CA ALA A 125 -4.36 -9.04 5.19
C ALA A 125 -5.21 -9.10 3.90
N PRO A 126 -5.80 -10.26 3.56
CA PRO A 126 -6.81 -10.33 2.52
C PRO A 126 -8.05 -9.52 2.92
N VAL A 127 -8.58 -8.75 1.98
CA VAL A 127 -9.84 -8.03 2.18
C VAL A 127 -11.01 -9.00 1.97
N PRO A 128 -11.95 -9.13 2.93
CA PRO A 128 -13.12 -9.98 2.76
C PRO A 128 -13.92 -9.59 1.52
N THR A 129 -14.18 -10.54 0.64
CA THR A 129 -15.07 -10.33 -0.50
C THR A 129 -16.51 -10.60 -0.05
N PRO A 130 -17.47 -9.69 -0.33
CA PRO A 130 -18.88 -9.96 -0.08
C PRO A 130 -19.29 -11.25 -0.79
N SER A 131 -20.07 -12.10 -0.13
CA SER A 131 -20.50 -13.38 -0.69
C SER A 131 -21.19 -13.16 -2.05
N ALA A 132 -20.63 -13.73 -3.11
CA ALA A 132 -21.22 -13.63 -4.44
C ALA A 132 -22.57 -14.35 -4.45
N ARG A 133 -23.64 -13.65 -4.84
CA ARG A 133 -24.89 -14.32 -5.24
C ARG A 133 -24.62 -15.20 -6.48
N PRO A 134 -25.36 -16.30 -6.66
CA PRO A 134 -25.18 -17.19 -7.80
C PRO A 134 -25.15 -16.42 -9.12
N ALA A 135 -24.11 -16.66 -9.92
CA ALA A 135 -23.95 -15.99 -11.21
C ALA A 135 -25.02 -16.50 -12.18
N VAL A 136 -25.93 -15.63 -12.61
CA VAL A 136 -26.70 -15.85 -13.84
C VAL A 136 -25.74 -15.65 -15.01
N ALA A 137 -25.85 -16.47 -16.06
CA ALA A 137 -25.01 -16.34 -17.25
C ALA A 137 -25.09 -14.90 -17.80
N ALA A 138 -24.02 -14.14 -17.64
CA ALA A 138 -23.96 -12.73 -18.02
C ALA A 138 -23.34 -12.59 -19.41
N ARG A 139 -23.95 -11.77 -20.26
CA ARG A 139 -23.42 -11.48 -21.59
C ARG A 139 -22.26 -10.48 -21.51
N ALA A 140 -21.44 -10.42 -22.55
CA ALA A 140 -20.46 -9.35 -22.68
C ALA A 140 -21.19 -7.98 -22.69
N GLY A 141 -20.74 -7.06 -21.83
CA GLY A 141 -21.25 -5.70 -21.80
C GLY A 141 -20.62 -4.83 -22.89
N SER A 142 -21.38 -3.88 -23.45
CA SER A 142 -20.80 -2.86 -24.31
C SER A 142 -19.92 -1.92 -23.47
N PRO A 143 -18.90 -1.26 -24.07
CA PRO A 143 -18.06 -0.30 -23.35
C PRO A 143 -18.86 0.81 -22.64
N ALA A 144 -19.93 1.29 -23.27
CA ALA A 144 -20.82 2.30 -22.68
C ALA A 144 -21.57 1.78 -21.45
N ALA A 145 -22.06 0.54 -21.47
CA ALA A 145 -22.74 -0.07 -20.34
C ALA A 145 -21.79 -0.31 -19.16
N ILE A 146 -20.57 -0.80 -19.45
CA ILE A 146 -19.51 -0.97 -18.44
C ILE A 146 -19.15 0.38 -17.81
N ASN A 147 -18.95 1.42 -18.63
CA ASN A 147 -18.60 2.75 -18.13
C ASN A 147 -19.71 3.37 -17.27
N ARG A 148 -20.98 3.09 -17.58
CA ARG A 148 -22.11 3.51 -16.75
C ARG A 148 -22.04 2.87 -15.36
N CYS A 149 -21.91 1.56 -15.28
CA CYS A 149 -21.81 0.86 -13.99
C CYS A 149 -20.58 1.28 -13.18
N ARG A 150 -19.44 1.50 -13.84
CA ARG A 150 -18.24 2.07 -13.18
C ARG A 150 -18.48 3.46 -12.62
N THR A 151 -19.27 4.27 -13.32
CA THR A 151 -19.62 5.62 -12.86
C THR A 151 -20.54 5.55 -11.65
N GLU A 152 -21.55 4.68 -11.67
CA GLU A 152 -22.42 4.46 -10.50
C GLU A 152 -21.61 3.99 -9.27
N GLY A 153 -20.69 3.05 -9.46
CA GLY A 153 -19.79 2.60 -8.39
C GLY A 153 -18.91 3.71 -7.84
N ARG A 154 -18.31 4.54 -8.71
CA ARG A 154 -17.52 5.70 -8.29
C ARG A 154 -18.35 6.71 -7.53
N THR A 155 -19.54 7.07 -8.02
CA THR A 155 -20.44 8.00 -7.35
C THR A 155 -20.80 7.52 -5.93
N ALA A 156 -21.04 6.22 -5.74
CA ALA A 156 -21.32 5.67 -4.42
C ALA A 156 -20.09 5.75 -3.48
N ALA A 157 -18.90 5.47 -3.99
CA ALA A 157 -17.66 5.63 -3.22
C ALA A 157 -17.39 7.10 -2.87
N ASP A 158 -17.56 8.00 -3.83
CA ASP A 158 -17.35 9.45 -3.68
C ASP A 158 -18.37 10.08 -2.71
N ALA A 159 -19.60 9.58 -2.66
CA ALA A 159 -20.59 10.02 -1.67
C ALA A 159 -20.16 9.75 -0.23
N LEU A 160 -19.45 8.62 0.02
CA LEU A 160 -18.88 8.33 1.34
C LEU A 160 -17.60 9.12 1.59
N ARG A 161 -16.69 9.12 0.60
CA ARG A 161 -15.39 9.78 0.71
C ARG A 161 -15.55 11.29 0.87
N GLY A 162 -16.51 11.88 0.18
CA GLY A 162 -16.76 13.33 0.16
C GLY A 162 -17.04 13.92 1.53
N THR A 163 -17.54 13.14 2.50
CA THR A 163 -17.76 13.59 3.88
C THR A 163 -16.47 13.93 4.63
N TYR A 164 -15.33 13.36 4.22
CA TYR A 164 -14.06 13.51 4.95
C TYR A 164 -12.84 13.80 4.07
N ALA A 165 -12.95 13.69 2.74
CA ALA A 165 -11.83 13.76 1.81
C ALA A 165 -11.03 15.06 1.90
N GLU A 166 -11.73 16.20 2.00
CA GLU A 166 -11.10 17.52 2.04
C GLU A 166 -10.29 17.68 3.32
N LEU A 167 -10.90 17.41 4.47
CA LEU A 167 -10.25 17.49 5.78
C LEU A 167 -9.06 16.52 5.88
N GLN A 168 -9.23 15.31 5.34
CA GLN A 168 -8.15 14.32 5.26
C GLN A 168 -7.00 14.81 4.36
N GLY A 169 -7.30 15.43 3.21
CA GLY A 169 -6.31 15.97 2.30
C GLY A 169 -5.50 17.10 2.94
N GLN A 170 -6.17 18.03 3.63
CA GLN A 170 -5.52 19.10 4.40
C GLN A 170 -4.60 18.51 5.48
N TRP A 171 -5.07 17.51 6.23
CA TRP A 171 -4.28 16.82 7.24
C TRP A 171 -3.03 16.12 6.69
N PHE A 172 -3.15 15.40 5.58
CA PHE A 172 -1.97 14.79 4.96
C PHE A 172 -1.00 15.84 4.39
N GLY A 173 -1.48 17.03 4.01
CA GLY A 173 -0.64 18.19 3.73
C GLY A 173 0.21 18.60 4.95
N GLU A 174 -0.41 18.70 6.12
CA GLU A 174 0.29 18.99 7.39
C GLU A 174 1.29 17.89 7.75
N VAL A 175 0.92 16.61 7.64
CA VAL A 175 1.84 15.49 7.89
C VAL A 175 3.03 15.53 6.93
N ALA A 176 2.80 15.78 5.65
CA ALA A 176 3.86 15.85 4.64
C ALA A 176 4.87 16.97 4.93
N SER A 177 4.44 18.06 5.60
CA SER A 177 5.34 19.15 6.00
C SER A 177 6.48 18.68 6.91
N LEU A 178 6.25 17.64 7.73
CA LEU A 178 7.25 17.09 8.66
C LEU A 178 8.44 16.46 7.95
N ARG A 179 8.34 16.11 6.66
CA ARG A 179 9.49 15.65 5.87
C ARG A 179 10.59 16.70 5.79
N ARG A 180 10.26 17.98 5.97
CA ARG A 180 11.20 19.11 5.98
C ARG A 180 11.58 19.57 7.39
N ASP A 181 11.03 18.96 8.43
CA ASP A 181 11.35 19.30 9.82
C ASP A 181 12.84 19.02 10.11
N PRO A 182 13.61 19.97 10.69
CA PRO A 182 15.03 19.78 10.96
C PRO A 182 15.34 18.60 11.89
N HIS A 183 14.47 18.25 12.84
CA HIS A 183 14.68 17.11 13.73
C HIS A 183 14.46 15.81 12.97
N THR A 184 13.42 15.72 12.15
CA THR A 184 13.19 14.61 11.22
C THR A 184 14.38 14.41 10.28
N LEU A 185 14.84 15.48 9.63
CA LEU A 185 15.98 15.43 8.71
C LEU A 185 17.26 14.96 9.40
N ARG A 186 17.49 15.36 10.66
CA ARG A 186 18.63 14.86 11.44
C ARG A 186 18.50 13.37 11.75
N ALA A 187 17.32 12.91 12.18
CA ALA A 187 17.08 11.51 12.49
C ALA A 187 17.28 10.62 11.24
N LEU A 188 16.82 11.07 10.08
CA LEU A 188 16.98 10.32 8.81
C LEU A 188 18.44 10.10 8.40
N ARG A 189 19.40 10.93 8.85
CA ARG A 189 20.81 10.76 8.47
C ARG A 189 21.42 9.44 8.96
N THR A 190 20.83 8.81 9.96
CA THR A 190 21.30 7.51 10.47
C THR A 190 20.72 6.32 9.72
N LEU A 191 19.69 6.54 8.88
CA LEU A 191 18.95 5.48 8.21
C LEU A 191 19.84 4.61 7.31
N SER A 192 20.62 5.25 6.43
CA SER A 192 21.47 4.54 5.47
C SER A 192 22.51 3.63 6.15
N ARG A 193 23.13 4.12 7.24
CA ARG A 193 24.08 3.32 8.02
C ARG A 193 23.41 2.14 8.71
N CYS A 194 22.21 2.33 9.26
CA CYS A 194 21.46 1.25 9.88
C CYS A 194 21.09 0.18 8.82
N LEU A 195 20.52 0.60 7.69
CA LEU A 195 20.15 -0.31 6.60
C LEU A 195 21.36 -1.10 6.08
N ALA A 196 22.52 -0.46 5.95
CA ALA A 196 23.76 -1.15 5.56
C ALA A 196 24.17 -2.23 6.58
N GLY A 197 23.91 -2.03 7.88
CA GLY A 197 24.10 -3.03 8.92
C GLY A 197 23.20 -4.27 8.77
N HIS A 198 22.07 -4.13 8.08
CA HIS A 198 21.18 -5.23 7.67
C HIS A 198 21.48 -5.74 6.25
N GLY A 199 22.61 -5.35 5.64
CA GLY A 199 22.96 -5.73 4.27
C GLY A 199 22.17 -5.00 3.18
N ILE A 200 21.38 -3.98 3.53
CA ILE A 200 20.54 -3.23 2.59
C ILE A 200 21.23 -1.94 2.17
N GLN A 201 21.58 -1.83 0.89
CA GLN A 201 22.23 -0.64 0.33
C GLN A 201 21.18 0.37 -0.16
N ALA A 202 20.70 1.22 0.74
CA ALA A 202 19.78 2.31 0.43
C ALA A 202 20.21 3.61 1.10
N ARG A 203 20.15 4.73 0.36
CA ARG A 203 20.58 6.04 0.84
C ARG A 203 19.51 6.77 1.65
N ASP A 204 18.25 6.51 1.35
CA ASP A 204 17.08 7.13 1.95
C ASP A 204 15.87 6.18 1.86
N GLU A 205 14.72 6.61 2.38
CA GLU A 205 13.48 5.85 2.38
C GLU A 205 13.01 5.51 0.95
N ASN A 206 13.16 6.42 -0.01
CA ASN A 206 12.73 6.18 -1.39
C ASN A 206 13.58 5.10 -2.06
N ALA A 207 14.90 5.18 -1.89
CA ALA A 207 15.83 4.17 -2.39
C ALA A 207 15.57 2.80 -1.74
N PHE A 208 15.22 2.78 -0.45
CA PHE A 208 14.83 1.57 0.25
C PHE A 208 13.57 0.94 -0.38
N PHE A 209 12.51 1.72 -0.62
CA PHE A 209 11.27 1.19 -1.20
C PHE A 209 11.45 0.75 -2.66
N ALA A 210 12.27 1.45 -3.44
CA ALA A 210 12.62 1.02 -4.79
C ALA A 210 13.37 -0.34 -4.79
N LEU A 211 14.29 -0.54 -3.85
CA LEU A 211 14.98 -1.82 -3.67
C LEU A 211 14.02 -2.91 -3.21
N SER A 212 13.14 -2.61 -2.24
CA SER A 212 12.13 -3.54 -1.75
C SER A 212 11.22 -4.01 -2.88
N ASP A 213 10.69 -3.09 -3.69
CA ASP A 213 9.83 -3.41 -4.84
C ASP A 213 10.55 -4.29 -5.87
N ALA A 214 11.78 -3.92 -6.26
CA ALA A 214 12.59 -4.74 -7.16
C ALA A 214 12.85 -6.16 -6.61
N ARG A 215 13.08 -6.29 -5.30
CA ARG A 215 13.25 -7.60 -4.64
C ARG A 215 11.96 -8.42 -4.68
N MET A 216 10.80 -7.80 -4.45
CA MET A 216 9.51 -8.50 -4.51
C MET A 216 9.13 -8.93 -5.92
N GLN A 217 9.50 -8.16 -6.94
CA GLN A 217 9.22 -8.50 -8.34
C GLN A 217 10.08 -9.65 -8.87
N THR A 218 11.22 -9.94 -8.23
CA THR A 218 12.19 -10.94 -8.69
C THR A 218 12.26 -12.19 -7.83
N ALA A 219 11.76 -12.14 -6.59
CA ALA A 219 11.73 -13.28 -5.69
C ALA A 219 10.79 -14.38 -6.20
N ALA A 220 11.18 -15.64 -5.97
CA ALA A 220 10.30 -16.78 -6.26
C ALA A 220 9.08 -16.77 -5.34
N PRO A 221 7.90 -17.25 -5.77
CA PRO A 221 6.68 -17.22 -4.95
C PRO A 221 6.82 -17.84 -3.56
N ALA A 222 7.62 -18.90 -3.42
CA ALA A 222 7.89 -19.57 -2.16
C ALA A 222 8.76 -18.74 -1.19
N GLU A 223 9.52 -17.77 -1.70
CA GLU A 223 10.48 -16.97 -0.94
C GLU A 223 9.94 -15.59 -0.56
N LEU A 224 8.90 -15.11 -1.26
CA LEU A 224 8.29 -13.78 -1.07
C LEU A 224 8.00 -13.51 0.41
N ALA A 225 7.32 -14.44 1.08
CA ALA A 225 6.98 -14.34 2.48
C ALA A 225 8.19 -14.12 3.41
N GLY A 226 9.30 -14.81 3.14
CA GLY A 226 10.55 -14.66 3.88
C GLY A 226 11.21 -13.31 3.60
N ALA A 227 11.34 -12.97 2.32
CA ALA A 227 11.98 -11.74 1.87
C ALA A 227 11.24 -10.48 2.36
N GLU A 228 9.89 -10.48 2.34
CA GLU A 228 9.08 -9.37 2.87
C GLU A 228 9.31 -9.14 4.36
N ARG A 229 9.33 -10.21 5.17
CA ARG A 229 9.58 -10.09 6.61
C ARG A 229 10.98 -9.58 6.91
N GLU A 230 11.99 -10.09 6.21
CA GLU A 230 13.38 -9.67 6.40
C GLU A 230 13.52 -8.16 6.13
N VAL A 231 13.01 -7.70 4.97
CA VAL A 231 13.03 -6.30 4.57
C VAL A 231 12.20 -5.43 5.51
N GLY A 232 11.02 -5.89 5.91
CA GLY A 232 10.15 -5.19 6.86
C GLY A 232 10.76 -5.03 8.25
N ARG A 233 11.41 -6.07 8.79
CA ARG A 233 12.11 -5.99 10.08
C ARG A 233 13.26 -5.00 10.04
N ALA A 234 14.11 -5.07 9.01
CA ALA A 234 15.21 -4.13 8.84
C ALA A 234 14.70 -2.68 8.74
N TYR A 235 13.64 -2.44 7.97
CA TYR A 235 13.02 -1.12 7.89
C TYR A 235 12.50 -0.65 9.25
N ALA A 236 11.74 -1.49 9.95
CA ALA A 236 11.16 -1.18 11.24
C ALA A 236 12.24 -0.83 12.27
N ASP A 237 13.28 -1.64 12.37
CA ASP A 237 14.40 -1.41 13.29
C ASP A 237 15.11 -0.09 12.99
N CYS A 238 15.38 0.18 11.71
CA CYS A 238 16.09 1.39 11.30
C CYS A 238 15.23 2.67 11.34
N MET A 239 13.91 2.57 11.21
CA MET A 239 12.99 3.71 11.25
C MET A 239 12.50 4.05 12.65
N ARG A 240 12.63 3.15 13.64
CA ARG A 240 12.24 3.42 15.05
C ARG A 240 12.82 4.74 15.58
N PRO A 241 14.12 5.07 15.41
CA PRO A 241 14.66 6.35 15.86
C PRO A 241 14.05 7.56 15.13
N VAL A 242 13.66 7.39 13.87
CA VAL A 242 13.03 8.45 13.06
C VAL A 242 11.59 8.69 13.53
N GLU A 243 10.83 7.62 13.73
CA GLU A 243 9.44 7.71 14.19
C GLU A 243 9.34 8.17 15.66
N ALA A 244 10.35 7.90 16.49
CA ALA A 244 10.46 8.50 17.83
C ALA A 244 10.51 10.04 17.80
N VAL A 245 10.90 10.65 16.67
CA VAL A 245 10.87 12.10 16.45
C VAL A 245 9.58 12.54 15.75
N ARG A 246 9.20 11.84 14.67
CA ARG A 246 8.04 12.22 13.84
C ARG A 246 6.72 12.05 14.57
N GLU A 247 6.53 10.98 15.34
CA GLU A 247 5.24 10.69 15.98
C GLU A 247 4.82 11.76 17.00
N PRO A 248 5.68 12.19 17.96
CA PRO A 248 5.33 13.30 18.83
C PRO A 248 5.04 14.60 18.07
N ALA A 249 5.72 14.85 16.95
CA ALA A 249 5.47 16.01 16.11
C ALA A 249 4.10 15.94 15.42
N ARG A 250 3.72 14.78 14.87
CA ARG A 250 2.38 14.53 14.31
C ARG A 250 1.29 14.67 15.36
N LEU A 251 1.49 14.17 16.58
CA LEU A 251 0.52 14.31 17.67
C LEU A 251 0.27 15.78 18.02
N ARG A 252 1.33 16.61 18.10
CA ARG A 252 1.20 18.06 18.31
C ARG A 252 0.53 18.76 17.14
N LEU A 253 0.87 18.39 15.90
CA LEU A 253 0.19 18.90 14.70
C LEU A 253 -1.29 18.58 14.72
N ARG A 254 -1.65 17.32 15.03
CA ARG A 254 -3.05 16.91 15.14
C ARG A 254 -3.78 17.72 16.19
N ALA A 255 -3.20 17.90 17.37
CA ALA A 255 -3.85 18.69 18.42
C ALA A 255 -4.19 20.12 17.95
N ARG A 256 -3.28 20.78 17.21
CA ARG A 256 -3.55 22.10 16.61
C ARG A 256 -4.59 22.02 15.50
N PHE A 257 -4.43 21.10 14.56
CA PHE A 257 -5.37 20.90 13.45
C PHE A 257 -6.80 20.66 13.94
N LEU A 258 -6.98 19.87 15.01
CA LEU A 258 -8.30 19.64 15.62
C LEU A 258 -8.91 20.91 16.24
N ALA A 259 -8.08 21.83 16.73
CA ALA A 259 -8.53 23.11 17.26
C ALA A 259 -8.87 24.09 16.11
N ASP A 260 -8.03 24.14 15.08
CA ASP A 260 -8.19 25.02 13.93
C ASP A 260 -9.40 24.62 13.06
N HIS A 261 -9.77 23.34 13.04
CA HIS A 261 -10.92 22.77 12.31
C HIS A 261 -12.01 22.24 13.25
N ALA A 262 -12.22 22.91 14.40
CA ALA A 262 -13.09 22.39 15.45
C ALA A 262 -14.54 22.12 14.99
N ASP A 263 -15.05 22.90 14.03
CA ASP A 263 -16.43 22.80 13.55
C ASP A 263 -16.60 21.59 12.62
N GLU A 264 -15.68 21.44 11.66
CA GLU A 264 -15.60 20.30 10.75
C GLU A 264 -15.38 18.99 11.52
N ILE A 265 -14.55 19.02 12.57
CA ILE A 265 -14.31 17.87 13.43
C ILE A 265 -15.57 17.48 14.23
N ARG A 266 -16.33 18.45 14.74
CA ARG A 266 -17.62 18.15 15.39
C ARG A 266 -18.59 17.52 14.42
N GLU A 267 -18.66 18.04 13.19
CA GLU A 267 -19.53 17.49 12.16
C GLU A 267 -19.11 16.07 11.75
N LEU A 268 -17.80 15.84 11.58
CA LEU A 268 -17.26 14.53 11.27
C LEU A 268 -17.61 13.50 12.34
N ARG A 269 -17.43 13.84 13.63
CA ARG A 269 -17.77 12.96 14.76
C ARG A 269 -19.25 12.62 14.79
N ARG A 270 -20.12 13.57 14.44
CA ARG A 270 -21.57 13.39 14.42
C ARG A 270 -22.04 12.50 13.27
N THR A 271 -21.38 12.56 12.12
CA THR A 271 -21.92 12.02 10.86
C THR A 271 -21.22 10.76 10.36
N LEU A 272 -19.92 10.61 10.60
CA LEU A 272 -19.13 9.56 9.94
C LEU A 272 -19.61 8.15 10.31
N VAL A 273 -19.71 7.81 11.59
CA VAL A 273 -20.10 6.47 12.03
C VAL A 273 -21.52 6.10 11.57
N PRO A 274 -22.55 6.95 11.75
CA PRO A 274 -23.87 6.69 11.19
C PRO A 274 -23.89 6.48 9.67
N LEU A 275 -23.09 7.26 8.93
CA LEU A 275 -22.96 7.12 7.48
C LEU A 275 -22.35 5.77 7.09
N LEU A 276 -21.30 5.34 7.79
CA LEU A 276 -20.64 4.05 7.54
C LEU A 276 -21.60 2.88 7.80
N HIS A 277 -22.33 2.88 8.92
CA HIS A 277 -23.30 1.83 9.23
C HIS A 277 -24.43 1.76 8.20
N ARG A 278 -24.95 2.91 7.76
CA ARG A 278 -25.96 2.93 6.69
C ARG A 278 -25.43 2.30 5.40
N ALA A 279 -24.16 2.56 5.04
CA ALA A 279 -23.54 1.96 3.88
C ALA A 279 -23.32 0.44 4.03
N GLU A 280 -22.96 -0.02 5.23
CA GLU A 280 -22.87 -1.45 5.55
C GLU A 280 -24.22 -2.15 5.29
N GLU A 281 -25.30 -1.60 5.85
CA GLU A 281 -26.66 -2.13 5.70
C GLU A 281 -27.14 -2.09 4.25
N GLN A 282 -26.98 -0.95 3.58
CA GLN A 282 -27.50 -0.73 2.22
C GLN A 282 -26.79 -1.61 1.18
N HIS A 283 -25.50 -1.86 1.35
CA HIS A 283 -24.69 -2.54 0.35
C HIS A 283 -24.25 -3.95 0.76
N GLY A 284 -24.53 -4.38 2.00
CA GLY A 284 -24.13 -5.71 2.48
C GLY A 284 -22.61 -5.88 2.54
N VAL A 285 -21.88 -4.78 2.75
CA VAL A 285 -20.44 -4.76 2.99
C VAL A 285 -20.18 -4.59 4.49
N ARG A 286 -19.03 -5.03 4.98
CA ARG A 286 -18.66 -4.88 6.38
C ARG A 286 -17.32 -4.18 6.51
N LEU A 287 -17.28 -3.13 7.32
CA LEU A 287 -16.08 -2.40 7.65
C LEU A 287 -15.14 -3.29 8.47
N ALA A 288 -13.89 -3.41 8.05
CA ALA A 288 -12.87 -4.22 8.71
C ALA A 288 -11.53 -3.50 8.69
N PHE A 289 -10.72 -3.77 9.71
CA PHE A 289 -9.42 -3.16 9.94
C PHE A 289 -8.36 -4.24 10.17
N PRO A 290 -7.14 -4.06 9.65
CA PRO A 290 -6.01 -4.89 10.07
C PRO A 290 -5.79 -4.75 11.59
N ALA A 291 -5.63 -5.86 12.28
CA ALA A 291 -5.31 -5.94 13.69
C ALA A 291 -3.98 -6.70 13.89
N PRO A 292 -3.27 -6.48 15.03
CA PRO A 292 -2.02 -7.17 15.34
C PRO A 292 -2.11 -8.70 15.28
#